data_AF-A0A418WEE9-F1
#
_entry.id   AF-A0A418WEE9-F1
#
_cell.length_a   1.000
_cell.length_b   1.000
_cell.length_c   1.000
_cell.angle_alpha   90.00
_cell.angle_beta   90.00
_cell.angle_gamma   90.00
#
_symmetry.space_group_name_H-M   'P 1'
#
loop_
_entity.id
_entity.type
_entity.pdbx_description
1 polymer ?
#
loop_
_entity_poly.entity_id
_entity_poly.type
_entity_poly.pdbx_seq_one_letter_code
_entity_poly.pdbx_strand_id
1 'polypeptide(L)'
;MQVVDVQGRFRIRIGPLTYDAFRSWLPDGPKVKALTDITRLAVGPDFGFDLQLSLDRTQVPSPVLAGESRLGWNGWLASTPFSHDPDDAIFDLDAV
;
A
#
# COMPACT_ATOMS: atom_id res chain seq x y z
N MET A 1 -1.66 10.60 23.15
CA MET A 1 -0.31 9.98 23.08
C MET A 1 -0.51 8.61 22.44
N GLN A 2 -0.17 8.43 21.16
CA GLN A 2 -0.29 7.11 20.52
C GLN A 2 0.87 6.24 21.02
N VAL A 3 0.55 5.07 21.56
CA VAL A 3 1.54 4.04 21.91
C VAL A 3 1.89 3.34 20.62
N VAL A 4 3.13 3.50 20.16
CA VAL A 4 3.66 2.78 19.01
C VAL A 4 4.06 1.40 19.50
N ASP A 5 3.29 0.38 19.13
CA ASP A 5 3.69 -1.00 19.39
C ASP A 5 4.87 -1.35 18.47
N VAL A 6 6.05 -1.48 19.07
CA VAL A 6 7.31 -1.81 18.39
C VAL A 6 7.67 -3.29 18.52
N GLN A 7 6.86 -4.10 19.21
CA GLN A 7 7.17 -5.51 19.48
C GLN A 7 6.18 -6.48 18.81
N GLY A 8 4.95 -6.05 18.51
CA GLY A 8 3.93 -6.90 17.88
C GLY A 8 3.63 -6.63 16.41
N ARG A 9 4.27 -5.65 15.76
CA ARG A 9 3.89 -5.22 14.40
C ARG A 9 5.03 -5.25 13.39
N PHE A 10 4.77 -5.73 12.18
CA PHE A 10 5.72 -5.71 11.05
C PHE A 10 5.09 -5.14 9.78
N ARG A 11 5.93 -4.81 8.81
CA ARG A 11 5.52 -4.22 7.53
C ARG A 11 5.87 -5.11 6.36
N ILE A 12 4.89 -5.35 5.49
CA ILE A 12 5.10 -6.00 4.20
C ILE A 12 5.28 -4.90 3.15
N ARG A 13 6.44 -4.85 2.51
CA ARG A 13 6.73 -3.90 1.42
C ARG A 13 6.65 -4.61 0.07
N ILE A 14 5.89 -4.05 -0.88
CA ILE A 14 5.79 -4.58 -2.24
C ILE A 14 6.11 -3.48 -3.27
N GLY A 15 7.09 -3.74 -4.12
CA GLY A 15 7.38 -2.96 -5.33
C GLY A 15 8.88 -2.76 -5.59
N PRO A 16 9.24 -1.85 -6.52
CA PRO A 16 8.34 -0.94 -7.25
C PRO A 16 7.40 -1.68 -8.22
N LEU A 17 6.12 -1.29 -8.24
CA LEU A 17 5.06 -1.91 -9.02
C LEU A 17 4.71 -1.08 -10.26
N THR A 18 4.15 -1.71 -11.29
CA THR A 18 3.42 -0.97 -12.34
C THR A 18 2.09 -0.44 -11.79
N TYR A 19 1.49 0.56 -12.43
CA TYR A 19 0.22 1.12 -11.96
C TYR A 19 -0.92 0.09 -11.90
N ASP A 20 -1.00 -0.80 -12.89
CA ASP A 20 -1.99 -1.89 -12.91
C ASP A 20 -1.78 -2.88 -11.75
N ALA A 21 -0.52 -3.28 -11.52
CA ALA A 21 -0.19 -4.15 -10.40
C ALA A 21 -0.47 -3.46 -9.06
N PHE A 22 -0.14 -2.17 -8.92
CA PHE A 22 -0.43 -1.37 -7.75
C PHE A 22 -1.93 -1.36 -7.42
N ARG A 23 -2.80 -1.12 -8.43
CA ARG A 23 -4.26 -1.19 -8.25
C ARG A 23 -4.73 -2.56 -7.76
N SER A 24 -4.14 -3.65 -8.23
CA SER A 24 -4.49 -5.01 -7.79
C SER A 24 -4.12 -5.32 -6.33
N TRP A 25 -3.21 -4.52 -5.75
CA TRP A 25 -2.73 -4.61 -4.37
C TRP A 25 -3.40 -3.60 -3.42
N LEU A 26 -4.31 -2.76 -3.93
CA LEU A 26 -5.14 -1.92 -3.06
C LEU A 26 -6.05 -2.79 -2.17
N PRO A 27 -6.51 -2.30 -1.00
CA PRO A 27 -7.34 -3.07 -0.06
C PRO A 27 -8.60 -3.71 -0.64
N ASP A 28 -9.16 -3.15 -1.72
CA ASP A 28 -10.30 -3.67 -2.48
C ASP A 28 -9.91 -4.63 -3.61
N GLY A 29 -8.61 -4.86 -3.80
CA GLY A 29 -8.04 -5.72 -4.81
C GLY A 29 -8.02 -7.21 -4.40
N PRO A 30 -8.07 -8.13 -5.39
CA PRO A 30 -8.17 -9.57 -5.12
C PRO A 30 -6.92 -10.16 -4.46
N LYS A 31 -5.74 -9.51 -4.58
CA LYS A 31 -4.47 -10.04 -4.05
C LYS A 31 -4.31 -9.80 -2.55
N VAL A 32 -4.91 -8.73 -2.02
CA VAL A 32 -4.73 -8.34 -0.61
C VAL A 32 -5.30 -9.40 0.31
N LYS A 33 -6.49 -9.92 0.04
CA LYS A 33 -7.08 -10.98 0.86
C LYS A 33 -6.18 -12.22 0.92
N ALA A 34 -5.67 -12.69 -0.22
CA ALA A 34 -4.80 -13.86 -0.25
C ALA A 34 -3.50 -13.64 0.52
N LEU A 35 -2.91 -12.44 0.43
CA LEU A 35 -1.73 -12.07 1.22
C LEU A 35 -2.05 -12.05 2.72
N THR A 36 -3.16 -11.45 3.12
CA THR A 36 -3.62 -11.42 4.52
C THR A 36 -3.77 -12.84 5.06
N ASP A 37 -4.49 -13.71 4.33
CA ASP A 37 -4.73 -15.10 4.74
C ASP A 37 -3.43 -15.89 4.91
N ILE A 38 -2.51 -15.80 3.94
CA ILE A 38 -1.21 -16.50 3.99
C ILE A 38 -0.33 -15.95 5.12
N THR A 39 -0.31 -14.63 5.31
CA THR A 39 0.47 -14.00 6.37
C THR A 39 -0.05 -14.47 7.73
N ARG A 40 -1.37 -14.45 7.93
CA ARG A 40 -2.01 -14.96 9.16
C ARG A 40 -1.73 -16.43 9.40
N LEU A 41 -1.69 -17.25 8.36
CA LEU A 41 -1.31 -18.66 8.46
C LEU A 41 0.16 -18.82 8.91
N ALA A 42 1.05 -17.95 8.45
CA ALA A 42 2.49 -18.04 8.71
C ALA A 42 2.90 -17.52 10.10
N VAL A 43 2.35 -16.38 10.54
CA VAL A 43 2.75 -15.72 11.80
C VAL A 43 1.74 -15.85 12.92
N GLY A 44 0.50 -16.26 12.62
CA GLY A 44 -0.58 -16.34 13.59
C GLY A 44 -1.36 -15.03 13.79
N PRO A 45 -2.32 -15.00 14.73
CA PRO A 45 -3.18 -13.85 15.00
C PRO A 45 -2.52 -12.76 15.86
N ASP A 46 -1.45 -13.09 16.58
CA ASP A 46 -0.87 -12.22 17.62
C ASP A 46 -0.02 -11.07 17.07
N PHE A 47 0.45 -11.18 15.82
CA PHE A 47 1.21 -10.12 15.16
C PHE A 47 0.30 -9.24 14.32
N GLY A 48 0.43 -7.93 14.47
CA GLY A 48 -0.19 -6.99 13.53
C GLY A 48 0.70 -6.76 12.31
N PHE A 49 0.10 -6.43 11.17
CA PHE A 49 0.88 -6.04 9.99
C PHE A 49 0.21 -5.00 9.10
N ASP A 50 1.05 -4.17 8.49
CA ASP A 50 0.64 -3.23 7.45
C ASP A 50 1.28 -3.58 6.10
N LEU A 51 0.60 -3.17 5.03
CA LEU A 51 1.04 -3.32 3.66
C LEU A 51 1.45 -1.94 3.13
N GLN A 52 2.73 -1.78 2.79
CA GLN A 52 3.26 -0.61 2.11
C GLN A 52 3.55 -0.94 0.65
N LEU A 53 2.91 -0.20 -0.25
CA LEU A 53 3.10 -0.34 -1.69
C LEU A 53 4.01 0.76 -2.20
N SER A 54 4.95 0.38 -3.07
CA SER A 54 5.77 1.31 -3.83
C SER A 54 5.39 1.26 -5.30
N LEU A 55 5.14 2.43 -5.89
CA LEU A 55 4.82 2.59 -7.30
C LEU A 55 6.08 2.99 -8.07
N ASP A 56 6.33 2.39 -9.23
CA ASP A 56 7.38 2.86 -10.13
C ASP A 56 7.12 4.33 -10.48
N ARG A 57 8.10 5.19 -10.22
CA ARG A 57 8.01 6.64 -10.47
C ARG A 57 7.60 7.02 -11.89
N THR A 58 7.88 6.16 -12.88
CA THR A 58 7.52 6.36 -14.30
C THR A 58 6.08 5.99 -14.59
N GLN A 59 5.44 5.25 -13.69
CA GLN A 59 4.07 4.76 -13.79
C GLN A 59 3.10 5.58 -12.95
N VAL A 60 3.55 6.67 -12.31
CA VAL A 60 2.68 7.56 -11.54
C VAL A 60 1.71 8.27 -12.49
N PRO A 61 0.39 8.08 -12.33
CA PRO A 61 -0.57 8.72 -13.21
C PRO A 61 -0.60 10.23 -12.98
N SER A 62 -0.79 11.00 -14.05
CA SER A 62 -1.03 12.44 -13.93
C SER A 62 -2.29 12.70 -13.10
N PRO A 63 -2.28 13.68 -12.18
CA PRO A 63 -3.46 14.02 -11.39
C PRO A 63 -4.53 14.63 -12.32
N VAL A 64 -5.65 13.94 -12.48
CA VAL A 64 -6.81 14.41 -13.26
C VAL A 64 -7.98 14.64 -12.33
N LEU A 65 -8.55 15.85 -12.37
CA LEU A 65 -9.81 16.15 -11.69
C LEU A 65 -10.94 15.35 -12.34
N ALA A 66 -11.76 14.67 -11.52
CA ALA A 66 -12.81 13.73 -11.95
C ALA A 66 -12.34 12.36 -12.50
N GLY A 67 -11.10 11.94 -12.24
CA GLY A 67 -10.64 10.57 -12.48
C GLY A 67 -10.98 9.58 -11.35
N GLU A 68 -10.61 8.30 -11.51
CA GLU A 68 -10.76 7.24 -10.48
C GLU A 68 -9.71 7.34 -9.34
N SER A 69 -9.29 8.57 -9.03
CA SER A 69 -8.26 8.84 -8.02
C SER A 69 -8.89 8.92 -6.63
N ARG A 70 -8.40 8.08 -5.72
CA ARG A 70 -8.74 7.99 -4.31
C ARG A 70 -7.59 8.61 -3.51
N LEU A 71 -7.89 9.69 -2.80
CA LEU A 71 -6.91 10.40 -1.98
C LEU A 71 -6.30 9.47 -0.92
N GLY A 72 -4.97 9.49 -0.82
CA GLY A 72 -4.22 8.62 0.09
C GLY A 72 -4.11 7.15 -0.33
N TRP A 73 -4.63 6.78 -1.50
CA TRP A 73 -4.62 5.39 -2.00
C TRP A 73 -3.86 5.28 -3.33
N ASN A 74 -4.27 6.04 -4.34
CA ASN A 74 -3.69 5.98 -5.70
C ASN A 74 -3.59 7.36 -6.38
N GLY A 75 -3.65 8.43 -5.60
CA GLY A 75 -3.58 9.81 -6.08
C GLY A 75 -2.31 10.50 -5.58
N TRP A 76 -1.45 10.90 -6.49
CA TRP A 76 -0.24 11.70 -6.20
C TRP A 76 -0.35 13.06 -6.87
N LEU A 77 0.01 14.11 -6.12
CA LEU A 77 0.13 15.46 -6.64
C LEU A 77 1.61 15.78 -6.83
N ALA A 78 2.03 15.95 -8.08
CA ALA A 78 3.40 16.31 -8.40
C ALA A 78 3.44 17.38 -9.49
N SER A 79 4.21 18.44 -9.25
CA SER A 79 4.52 19.49 -10.23
C SER A 79 5.79 19.18 -11.02
N THR A 80 6.59 18.21 -10.58
CA THR A 80 7.82 17.74 -11.21
C THR A 80 7.89 16.21 -11.14
N PRO A 81 8.64 15.53 -12.03
CA PRO A 81 8.82 14.08 -11.95
C PRO A 81 9.37 13.64 -10.58
N PHE A 82 8.91 12.49 -10.09
CA PHE A 82 9.36 11.93 -8.82
C PHE A 82 10.84 11.52 -8.89
N SER A 83 11.61 11.92 -7.88
CA SER A 83 13.03 11.54 -7.73
C SER A 83 13.22 10.11 -7.19
N HIS A 84 12.18 9.55 -6.58
CA HIS A 84 12.13 8.20 -5.99
C HIS A 84 10.78 7.54 -6.32
N ASP A 85 10.70 6.23 -6.16
CA ASP A 85 9.45 5.47 -6.30
C ASP A 85 8.53 5.79 -5.12
N PRO A 86 7.34 6.38 -5.33
CA PRO A 86 6.47 6.75 -4.23
C PRO A 86 6.04 5.53 -3.41
N ASP A 87 6.25 5.58 -2.09
CA ASP A 87 5.93 4.49 -1.16
C ASP A 87 4.96 4.93 -0.04
N ASP A 88 4.25 6.05 -0.24
CA ASP A 88 3.33 6.64 0.74
C ASP A 88 2.08 5.78 1.03
N ALA A 89 1.76 4.82 0.15
CA ALA A 89 0.56 4.01 0.24
C ALA A 89 0.74 2.89 1.27
N ILE A 90 0.30 3.15 2.51
CA ILE A 90 0.35 2.22 3.64
C ILE A 90 -1.07 1.87 4.08
N PHE A 91 -1.39 0.58 4.14
CA PHE A 91 -2.70 0.07 4.54
C PHE A 91 -2.56 -0.86 5.74
N ASP A 92 -3.31 -0.59 6.81
CA ASP A 92 -3.44 -1.52 7.94
C ASP A 92 -4.42 -2.63 7.52
N LEU A 93 -3.91 -3.86 7.42
CA LEU A 93 -4.70 -5.02 6.96
C LEU A 93 -5.35 -5.77 8.13
N ASP A 94 -5.10 -5.36 9.37
CA ASP A 94 -5.76 -5.94 10.56
C ASP A 94 -7.14 -5.33 10.79
N ALA A 95 -7.41 -4.17 10.18
CA ALA A 95 -8.65 -3.43 10.33
C ALA A 95 -9.71 -3.73 9.24
N VAL A 96 -9.44 -4.70 8.36
CA VAL A 96 -10.27 -5.05 7.19
C VAL A 96 -11.05 -6.35 7.41
#